data_AF-A0A3N5ZBQ1-F1
#
_entry.id   AF-A0A3N5ZBQ1-F1
#
_cell.length_a   1.000
_cell.length_b   1.000
_cell.length_c   1.000
_cell.angle_alpha   90.00
_cell.angle_beta   90.00
_cell.angle_gamma   90.00
#
_symmetry.space_group_name_H-M   'P 1'
#
loop_
_entity.id
_entity.type
_entity.pdbx_description
1 polymer ?
#
loop_
_entity_poly.entity_id
_entity_poly.type
_entity_poly.pdbx_seq_one_letter_code
_entity_poly.pdbx_strand_id
1 'polypeptide(L)'
;DSEHFPPDGKLRVYRSRTGGNEWEALTEGLPQRDCYVNVLRDAMAVDRLDSCGIYFGTTGGQVYVSPDAGDHWTPIARDLPAVLSVEVQTLP
;
A
#
# COMPACT_ATOMS: atom_id res chain seq x y z
N ASP A 1 -11.97 0.05 -21.79
CA ASP A 1 -11.02 0.31 -20.70
C ASP A 1 -11.70 1.23 -19.69
N SER A 2 -12.46 0.67 -18.75
CA SER A 2 -13.40 1.45 -17.92
C SER A 2 -13.27 1.19 -16.42
N GLU A 3 -12.33 0.35 -15.99
CA GLU A 3 -12.19 -0.03 -14.58
C GLU A 3 -10.77 0.26 -14.11
N HIS A 4 -10.57 1.44 -13.51
CA HIS A 4 -9.37 1.79 -12.74
C HIS A 4 -9.68 1.62 -11.26
N PHE A 5 -9.66 0.38 -10.79
CA PHE A 5 -9.74 0.02 -9.39
C PHE A 5 -9.11 -1.38 -9.15
N PRO A 6 -8.87 -1.79 -7.89
CA PRO A 6 -8.19 -3.04 -7.59
C PRO A 6 -9.00 -4.25 -8.05
N PRO A 7 -8.36 -5.28 -8.64
CA PRO A 7 -9.04 -6.50 -9.06
C PRO A 7 -9.89 -7.10 -7.93
N ASP A 8 -11.10 -7.54 -8.28
CA ASP A 8 -12.12 -8.08 -7.35
C ASP A 8 -12.57 -7.10 -6.24
N GLY A 9 -12.28 -5.81 -6.36
CA GLY A 9 -12.55 -4.83 -5.31
C GLY A 9 -11.77 -5.09 -4.03
N LYS A 10 -10.56 -5.68 -4.13
CA LYS A 10 -9.70 -5.97 -2.97
C LYS A 10 -8.35 -5.29 -3.10
N LEU A 11 -8.01 -4.50 -2.11
CA LEU A 11 -6.73 -3.81 -2.02
C LEU A 11 -5.65 -4.79 -1.60
N ARG A 12 -4.55 -4.85 -2.37
CA ARG A 12 -3.45 -5.80 -2.15
C ARG A 12 -2.13 -5.13 -2.49
N VAL A 13 -1.10 -5.45 -1.73
CA VAL A 13 0.30 -5.25 -2.13
C VAL A 13 0.87 -6.63 -2.46
N TYR A 14 1.74 -6.73 -3.46
CA TYR A 14 2.40 -7.98 -3.80
C TYR A 14 3.89 -7.88 -3.51
N ARG A 15 4.46 -8.94 -2.95
CA ARG A 15 5.89 -9.04 -2.65
C ARG A 15 6.47 -10.25 -3.36
N SER A 16 7.70 -10.08 -3.86
CA SER A 16 8.52 -11.18 -4.33
C SER A 16 9.78 -11.28 -3.48
N ARG A 17 10.14 -12.50 -3.09
CA ARG A 17 11.43 -12.81 -2.44
C ARG A 17 12.41 -13.51 -3.39
N THR A 18 11.99 -13.74 -4.63
CA THR A 18 12.71 -14.52 -5.65
C THR A 18 13.14 -13.67 -6.84
N GLY A 19 13.18 -12.34 -6.68
CA GLY A 19 13.55 -11.41 -7.76
C GLY A 19 12.48 -11.26 -8.84
N GLY A 20 11.21 -11.53 -8.51
CA GLY A 20 10.06 -11.32 -9.40
C GLY A 20 9.48 -12.59 -10.04
N ASN A 21 10.03 -13.77 -9.75
CA ASN A 21 9.52 -15.03 -10.29
C ASN A 21 8.26 -15.55 -9.57
N GLU A 22 8.19 -15.31 -8.26
CA GLU A 22 7.06 -15.69 -7.42
C GLU A 22 6.57 -14.48 -6.64
N TRP A 23 5.26 -14.37 -6.49
CA TRP A 23 4.62 -13.25 -5.82
C TRP A 23 3.58 -13.75 -4.83
N GLU A 24 3.57 -13.16 -3.64
CA GLU A 24 2.56 -13.38 -2.62
C GLU A 24 1.72 -12.12 -2.42
N ALA A 25 0.41 -12.31 -2.22
CA ALA A 25 -0.50 -11.21 -1.90
C ALA A 25 -0.44 -10.91 -0.40
N LEU A 26 -0.09 -9.68 -0.07
CA LEU A 26 -0.02 -9.15 1.29
C LEU A 26 -1.29 -8.36 1.57
N THR A 27 -2.16 -8.93 2.41
CA THR A 27 -3.56 -8.46 2.51
C THR A 27 -4.07 -8.25 3.93
N GLU A 28 -3.34 -8.71 4.95
CA GLU A 28 -3.80 -8.63 6.32
C GLU A 28 -3.92 -7.16 6.78
N GLY A 29 -5.13 -6.75 7.15
CA GLY A 29 -5.44 -5.36 7.51
C GLY A 29 -5.86 -4.45 6.35
N LEU A 30 -5.84 -4.93 5.09
CA LEU A 30 -6.32 -4.19 3.92
C LEU A 30 -7.77 -4.54 3.57
N PRO A 31 -8.58 -3.61 3.00
CA PRO A 31 -9.92 -3.91 2.52
C PRO A 31 -9.95 -5.02 1.46
N GLN A 32 -10.62 -6.13 1.78
CA GLN A 32 -10.73 -7.31 0.91
C GLN A 32 -12.08 -7.45 0.19
N ARG A 33 -12.85 -6.37 0.11
CA ARG A 33 -14.09 -6.25 -0.65
C ARG A 33 -14.49 -4.79 -0.78
N ASP A 34 -15.33 -4.51 -1.77
CA ASP A 34 -15.99 -3.20 -1.97
C ASP A 34 -14.98 -2.02 -2.01
N CYS A 35 -13.76 -2.27 -2.45
CA CYS A 35 -12.67 -1.29 -2.48
C CYS A 35 -12.46 -0.78 -3.91
N TYR A 36 -12.82 0.48 -4.16
CA TYR A 36 -12.80 1.10 -5.49
C TYR A 36 -11.89 2.33 -5.53
N VAL A 37 -10.65 2.18 -5.02
CA VAL A 37 -9.63 3.24 -4.96
C VAL A 37 -8.37 2.84 -5.71
N ASN A 38 -7.62 3.80 -6.23
CA ASN A 38 -6.33 3.53 -6.87
C ASN A 38 -5.17 3.87 -5.94
N VAL A 39 -4.01 3.27 -6.21
CA VAL A 39 -2.70 3.69 -5.69
C VAL A 39 -1.94 4.27 -6.88
N LEU A 40 -1.54 5.53 -6.79
CA LEU A 40 -0.82 6.20 -7.88
C LEU A 40 0.67 5.86 -7.85
N ARG A 41 1.37 6.11 -8.97
CA ARG A 41 2.77 5.70 -9.19
C ARG A 41 3.71 6.16 -8.07
N ASP A 42 3.54 7.39 -7.61
CA ASP A 42 4.39 8.00 -6.59
C ASP A 42 3.79 7.91 -5.18
N ALA A 43 2.65 7.23 -5.03
CA ALA A 43 1.93 7.10 -3.77
C ALA A 43 2.38 5.88 -2.95
N MET A 44 3.61 5.42 -3.12
CA MET A 44 4.20 4.34 -2.34
C MET A 44 5.66 4.64 -2.03
N ALA A 45 6.07 4.44 -0.78
CA ALA A 45 7.44 4.61 -0.33
C ALA A 45 7.82 3.59 0.74
N VAL A 46 9.12 3.47 1.00
CA VAL A 46 9.67 2.57 2.01
C VAL A 46 10.67 3.30 2.91
N ASP A 47 10.72 2.92 4.18
CA ASP A 47 11.72 3.42 5.12
C ASP A 47 13.04 2.62 5.05
N ARG A 48 13.98 2.92 5.95
CA ARG A 48 15.28 2.24 6.06
C ARG A 48 15.46 1.48 7.38
N LEU A 49 14.38 1.12 8.06
CA LEU A 49 14.44 0.31 9.29
C LEU A 49 14.70 -1.17 8.96
N ASP A 50 15.18 -1.94 9.95
CA ASP A 50 15.52 -3.36 9.78
C ASP A 50 14.32 -4.19 9.29
N SER A 51 13.16 -3.98 9.93
CA SER A 51 11.87 -4.37 9.36
C SER A 51 11.41 -3.23 8.46
N CYS A 52 11.72 -3.34 7.17
CA CYS A 52 11.39 -2.33 6.17
C CYS A 52 9.91 -1.94 6.26
N GLY A 53 9.66 -0.68 6.64
CA GLY A 53 8.33 -0.11 6.66
C GLY A 53 7.88 0.23 5.24
N ILE A 54 6.66 -0.18 4.88
CA ILE A 54 6.06 0.09 3.57
C ILE A 54 4.84 0.99 3.77
N TYR A 55 4.76 2.05 2.98
CA TYR A 55 3.72 3.07 3.09
C TYR A 55 3.09 3.26 1.73
N PHE A 56 1.76 3.34 1.66
CA PHE A 56 1.09 3.76 0.43
C PHE A 56 -0.17 4.57 0.67
N GLY A 57 -0.46 5.47 -0.27
CA GLY A 57 -1.62 6.33 -0.28
C GLY A 57 -2.63 5.90 -1.34
N THR A 58 -3.91 6.11 -1.06
CA THR A 58 -5.00 5.83 -2.01
C THR A 58 -5.60 7.13 -2.57
N THR A 59 -6.21 7.04 -3.74
CA THR A 59 -7.03 8.13 -4.28
C THR A 59 -8.29 8.40 -3.45
N GLY A 60 -8.65 7.50 -2.53
CA GLY A 60 -9.73 7.67 -1.56
C GLY A 60 -9.31 8.39 -0.26
N GLY A 61 -8.07 8.86 -0.17
CA GLY A 61 -7.62 9.67 0.97
C GLY A 61 -7.14 8.88 2.19
N GLN A 62 -6.86 7.58 2.04
CA GLN A 62 -6.24 6.79 3.09
C GLN A 62 -4.74 6.66 2.87
N VAL A 63 -3.98 6.63 3.97
CA VAL A 63 -2.57 6.20 3.96
C VAL A 63 -2.44 4.97 4.86
N TYR A 64 -1.91 3.90 4.31
CA TYR A 64 -1.62 2.65 5.02
C TYR A 64 -0.12 2.51 5.26
N VAL A 65 0.22 1.88 6.38
CA VAL A 65 1.58 1.44 6.70
C VAL A 65 1.59 -0.05 7.00
N SER A 66 2.68 -0.72 6.66
CA SER A 66 3.10 -1.98 7.26
C SER A 66 4.51 -1.81 7.82
N PRO A 67 4.73 -1.97 9.15
CA PRO A 67 6.05 -1.87 9.77
C PRO A 67 6.84 -3.19 9.72
N ASP A 68 6.32 -4.22 9.05
CA ASP A 68 6.82 -5.60 9.06
C ASP A 68 6.93 -6.17 7.63
N ALA A 69 7.53 -5.38 6.73
CA ALA A 69 7.79 -5.76 5.34
C ALA A 69 6.53 -6.18 4.55
N GLY A 70 5.37 -5.68 4.94
CA GLY A 70 4.08 -5.90 4.30
C GLY A 70 3.23 -6.99 4.94
N ASP A 71 3.68 -7.66 6.00
CA ASP A 71 2.94 -8.79 6.59
C ASP A 71 1.60 -8.31 7.22
N HIS A 72 1.58 -7.17 7.92
CA HIS A 72 0.36 -6.57 8.47
C HIS A 72 0.23 -5.08 8.12
N TRP A 73 -0.98 -4.65 7.77
CA TRP A 73 -1.28 -3.27 7.37
C TRP A 73 -2.19 -2.56 8.36
N THR A 74 -1.92 -1.28 8.61
CA THR A 74 -2.79 -0.41 9.40
C THR A 74 -2.95 0.95 8.71
N PRO A 75 -4.15 1.53 8.64
CA PRO A 75 -4.33 2.90 8.17
C PRO A 75 -3.86 3.90 9.22
N ILE A 76 -2.95 4.80 8.84
CA ILE A 76 -2.40 5.86 9.70
C ILE A 76 -2.98 7.24 9.42
N ALA A 77 -3.63 7.42 8.27
CA ALA A 77 -4.41 8.60 7.94
C ALA A 77 -5.65 8.21 7.13
N ARG A 78 -6.72 9.00 7.27
CA ARG A 78 -8.01 8.84 6.60
C ARG A 78 -8.58 10.22 6.27
N ASP A 79 -9.58 10.24 5.39
CA ASP A 79 -10.38 11.42 5.06
C ASP A 79 -9.56 12.60 4.49
N LEU A 80 -8.43 12.29 3.86
CA LEU A 80 -7.66 13.25 3.08
C LEU A 80 -8.28 13.42 1.68
N PRO A 81 -7.92 14.49 0.95
CA PRO A 81 -8.02 14.47 -0.51
C PRO A 81 -7.23 13.29 -1.12
N ALA A 82 -7.40 13.05 -2.42
CA ALA A 82 -6.66 12.01 -3.13
C ALA A 82 -5.14 12.14 -2.89
N VAL A 83 -4.52 11.06 -2.40
CA VAL A 83 -3.07 11.04 -2.13
C VAL A 83 -2.33 10.84 -3.44
N LEU A 84 -1.60 11.87 -3.87
CA LEU A 84 -0.87 11.86 -5.14
C LEU A 84 0.52 11.24 -5.02
N SER A 85 1.17 11.47 -3.88
CA SER A 85 2.50 10.97 -3.57
C SER A 85 2.64 10.71 -2.07
N VAL A 86 3.50 9.76 -1.71
CA VAL A 86 3.93 9.44 -0.36
C VAL A 86 5.45 9.44 -0.35
N GLU A 87 6.04 10.11 0.63
CA GLU A 87 7.48 10.13 0.88
C GLU A 87 7.71 9.86 2.35
N VAL A 88 8.78 9.11 2.66
CA VAL A 88 9.11 8.76 4.05
C VAL A 88 10.57 9.02 4.37
N GLN A 89 10.83 9.41 5.62
CA GLN A 89 12.16 9.69 6.11
C GLN A 89 12.36 9.01 7.46
N THR A 90 13.43 8.21 7.56
CA THR A 90 13.95 7.73 8.85
C THR A 90 14.82 8.84 9.45
N LEU A 91 14.52 9.23 10.69
CA LEU A 91 15.28 10.23 11.43
C LEU A 91 16.36 9.55 12.28
N PRO A 92 17.50 10.22 12.54
CA PRO A 92 18.55 9.74 13.45
C PRO A 92 18.09 9.60 14.90
#